data_AF-A0A1S0UDR3-F1
#
_entry.id   AF-A0A1S0UDR3-F1
#
_cell.length_a   1.000
_cell.length_b   1.000
_cell.length_c   1.000
_cell.angle_alpha   90.00
_cell.angle_beta   90.00
_cell.angle_gamma   90.00
#
_symmetry.space_group_name_H-M   'P 1'
#
loop_
_entity.id
_entity.type
_entity.pdbx_description
1 polymer ?
#
loop_
_entity_poly.entity_id
_entity_poly.type
_entity_poly.pdbx_seq_one_letter_code
_entity_poly.pdbx_strand_id
1 'polypeptide(L)'
;MKIKCRYCNTTVQTRKEYSKHLEMHEKYNFTCPECGKTFYSSRGFRHHEDVHQPKSQCEICNNSFSYKTTLQQHRRLQHGITG
;
A
#
# COMPACT_ATOMS: atom_id res chain seq x y z
N MET A 1 12.85 10.62 24.26
CA MET A 1 13.69 10.00 23.21
C MET A 1 12.75 9.53 22.09
N LYS A 2 13.09 9.70 20.81
CA LYS A 2 12.29 9.16 19.70
C LYS A 2 13.07 8.03 19.05
N ILE A 3 12.52 6.82 19.06
CA ILE A 3 13.16 5.63 18.48
C ILE A 3 12.43 5.31 17.18
N LYS A 4 13.15 5.38 16.05
CA LYS A 4 12.64 4.99 14.74
C LYS A 4 12.79 3.48 14.55
N CYS A 5 11.76 2.82 14.04
CA CYS A 5 11.83 1.40 13.72
C CYS A 5 12.71 1.13 12.49
N ARG A 6 13.45 0.01 12.53
CA ARG A 6 14.26 -0.46 11.40
C ARG A 6 13.47 -1.20 10.33
N TYR A 7 12.29 -1.70 10.66
CA TYR A 7 11.44 -2.50 9.78
C TYR A 7 10.30 -1.69 9.15
N CYS A 8 9.91 -0.56 9.76
CA CYS A 8 8.87 0.33 9.26
C CYS A 8 9.13 1.79 9.63
N ASN A 9 8.33 2.71 9.10
CA ASN A 9 8.54 4.14 9.33
C ASN A 9 7.92 4.68 10.63
N THR A 10 7.51 3.80 11.56
CA THR A 10 6.93 4.18 12.85
C THR A 10 8.02 4.67 13.81
N THR A 11 7.68 5.71 14.59
CA THR A 11 8.53 6.25 15.65
C THR A 11 7.81 6.14 16.99
N VAL A 12 8.48 5.61 18.01
CA VAL A 12 7.94 5.45 19.37
C VAL A 12 8.76 6.24 20.40
N GLN A 13 8.23 6.43 21.61
CA GLN A 13 8.81 7.34 22.61
C GLN A 13 9.67 6.64 23.67
N THR A 14 9.46 5.34 23.91
CA THR A 14 10.17 4.59 24.95
C THR A 14 10.75 3.27 24.44
N ARG A 15 11.77 2.75 25.15
CA ARG A 15 12.37 1.43 24.86
C ARG A 15 11.37 0.29 25.07
N LYS A 16 10.49 0.38 26.07
CA LYS A 16 9.47 -0.64 26.36
C LYS A 16 8.42 -0.73 25.24
N GLU A 17 7.96 0.41 24.73
CA GLU A 17 7.09 0.45 23.55
C GLU A 17 7.81 -0.06 22.31
N TYR A 18 9.10 0.25 22.16
CA TYR A 18 9.89 -0.23 21.04
C TYR A 18 10.03 -1.76 21.04
N SER A 19 10.33 -2.39 22.19
CA SER A 19 10.39 -3.85 22.28
C SER A 19 9.05 -4.50 21.92
N LYS A 20 7.94 -4.01 22.48
CA LYS A 20 6.59 -4.51 22.13
C LYS A 20 6.25 -4.30 20.65
N HIS A 21 6.71 -3.19 20.07
CA HIS A 21 6.55 -2.92 18.65
C HIS A 21 7.34 -3.92 17.81
N LEU A 22 8.54 -4.34 18.23
CA LEU A 22 9.34 -5.36 17.54
C LEU A 22 8.67 -6.74 17.57
N GLU A 23 8.06 -7.14 18.68
CA GLU A 23 7.29 -8.40 18.78
C GLU A 23 6.15 -8.45 17.75
N MET A 24 5.56 -7.31 17.39
CA MET A 24 4.55 -7.22 16.34
C MET A 24 5.12 -7.59 14.96
N HIS A 25 6.37 -7.21 14.65
CA HIS A 25 7.00 -7.57 13.37
C HIS A 25 7.21 -9.08 13.24
N GLU A 26 7.52 -9.75 14.35
CA GLU A 26 7.67 -11.21 14.39
C GLU A 26 6.32 -11.92 14.32
N LYS A 27 5.34 -11.45 15.09
CA LYS A 27 4.04 -12.13 15.24
C LYS A 27 3.01 -11.81 14.16
N TYR A 28 3.02 -10.59 13.62
CA TYR A 28 2.01 -10.09 12.69
C TYR A 28 2.68 -9.50 11.45
N ASN A 29 3.11 -10.41 10.58
CA ASN A 29 3.61 -10.08 9.27
C ASN A 29 2.63 -10.57 8.19
N PHE A 30 2.46 -9.77 7.15
CA PHE A 30 1.60 -10.04 6.01
C PHE A 30 2.49 -10.22 4.80
N THR A 31 2.70 -11.46 4.38
CA THR A 31 3.55 -11.78 3.23
C THR A 31 2.68 -11.97 2.00
N CYS A 32 2.99 -11.23 0.93
CA CYS A 32 2.33 -11.36 -0.35
C CYS A 32 2.63 -12.74 -0.95
N PRO A 33 1.60 -13.54 -1.27
CA PRO A 33 1.82 -14.85 -1.87
C PRO A 33 2.34 -14.76 -3.31
N GLU A 34 2.10 -13.64 -4.01
CA GLU A 34 2.52 -13.47 -5.41
C GLU A 34 4.00 -13.07 -5.56
N CYS A 35 4.51 -12.20 -4.69
CA CYS A 35 5.89 -11.68 -4.81
C CYS A 35 6.77 -11.88 -3.57
N GLY A 36 6.25 -12.48 -2.50
CA GLY A 36 7.00 -12.74 -1.27
C GLY A 36 7.34 -11.49 -0.45
N LYS A 37 6.85 -10.29 -0.81
CA LYS A 37 7.07 -9.08 0.00
C LYS A 37 6.31 -9.17 1.31
N THR A 38 7.01 -8.88 2.40
CA THR A 38 6.45 -8.85 3.75
C THR A 38 6.13 -7.43 4.19
N PHE A 39 4.95 -7.27 4.78
CA PHE A 39 4.45 -6.02 5.33
C PHE A 39 4.12 -6.19 6.80
N TYR A 40 4.34 -5.15 7.59
CA TYR A 40 4.14 -5.16 9.04
C TYR A 40 2.91 -4.35 9.47
N SER A 41 2.04 -4.06 8.50
CA SER A 41 0.75 -3.40 8.73
C SER A 41 -0.26 -3.95 7.74
N SER A 42 -1.46 -4.27 8.22
CA SER A 42 -2.55 -4.76 7.37
C SER A 42 -2.94 -3.74 6.30
N ARG A 43 -2.94 -2.44 6.64
CA ARG A 43 -3.20 -1.36 5.68
C ARG A 43 -2.15 -1.31 4.56
N GLY A 44 -0.87 -1.45 4.90
CA GLY A 44 0.22 -1.46 3.92
C GLY A 44 0.15 -2.69 3.02
N PHE A 45 -0.18 -3.85 3.59
CA PHE A 45 -0.39 -5.08 2.82
C PHE A 45 -1.56 -4.96 1.84
N ARG A 46 -2.74 -4.51 2.33
CA ARG A 46 -3.92 -4.36 1.48
C ARG A 46 -3.69 -3.38 0.32
N HIS A 47 -2.96 -2.30 0.57
CA HIS A 47 -2.57 -1.36 -0.49
C HIS A 47 -1.60 -1.97 -1.49
N HIS A 48 -0.72 -2.86 -1.03
CA HIS A 48 0.18 -3.57 -1.90
C HIS A 48 -0.55 -4.60 -2.78
N GLU A 49 -1.64 -5.21 -2.32
CA GLU A 49 -2.42 -6.11 -3.19
C GLU A 49 -2.90 -5.40 -4.48
N ASP A 50 -3.10 -4.08 -4.44
CA ASP A 50 -3.47 -3.30 -5.63
C ASP A 50 -2.38 -3.29 -6.73
N VAL A 51 -1.09 -3.47 -6.41
CA VAL A 51 -0.05 -3.54 -7.46
C VAL A 51 -0.07 -4.85 -8.24
N HIS A 52 -0.69 -5.87 -7.68
CA HIS A 52 -0.89 -7.17 -8.33
C HIS A 52 -2.16 -7.21 -9.17
N GLN A 53 -3.13 -6.32 -8.89
CA GLN A 53 -4.30 -6.22 -9.73
C GLN A 53 -3.96 -5.72 -11.13
N PRO A 54 -4.64 -6.23 -12.18
CA PRO A 54 -4.49 -5.71 -13.52
C PRO A 54 -4.75 -4.21 -13.54
N LYS A 55 -3.79 -3.44 -14.08
CA LYS A 55 -3.96 -2.00 -14.25
C LYS A 55 -5.22 -1.73 -15.06
N SER A 56 -6.04 -0.80 -14.60
CA SER A 56 -7.22 -0.38 -15.33
C SER A 56 -6.77 0.54 -16.47
N GLN A 57 -7.05 0.14 -17.70
CA GLN A 57 -6.64 0.87 -18.90
C GLN A 57 -7.77 1.77 -19.39
N CYS A 58 -7.42 2.96 -19.88
CA CYS A 58 -8.35 3.81 -20.59
C CYS A 58 -8.60 3.25 -21.99
N GLU A 59 -9.86 2.99 -22.30
CA GLU A 59 -10.35 2.49 -23.58
C GLU A 59 -10.18 3.47 -24.75
N ILE A 60 -9.91 4.75 -24.49
CA ILE A 60 -9.74 5.79 -25.53
C ILE A 60 -8.26 6.01 -25.87
N CYS A 61 -7.40 6.17 -24.85
CA CYS A 61 -6.00 6.54 -25.05
C CYS A 61 -5.00 5.47 -24.59
N ASN A 62 -5.47 4.31 -24.15
CA ASN A 62 -4.66 3.18 -23.71
C ASN A 62 -3.74 3.44 -22.51
N ASN A 63 -3.88 4.57 -21.82
CA ASN A 63 -3.15 4.85 -20.59
C ASN A 63 -3.57 3.91 -19.46
N SER A 64 -2.58 3.39 -18.72
CA SER A 64 -2.78 2.45 -17.63
C SER A 64 -2.73 3.11 -16.27
N PHE A 65 -3.69 2.80 -15.40
CA PHE A 65 -3.81 3.36 -14.06
C PHE A 65 -3.80 2.26 -13.01
N SER A 66 -3.11 2.51 -11.89
CA SER A 66 -3.04 1.57 -10.77
C SER A 66 -4.35 1.45 -10.00
N TYR A 67 -5.24 2.46 -10.08
CA TYR A 67 -6.52 2.46 -9.35
C TYR A 67 -7.68 2.85 -10.27
N LYS A 68 -8.84 2.21 -10.07
CA LYS A 68 -10.08 2.52 -10.80
C LYS A 68 -10.55 3.97 -10.62
N THR A 69 -10.38 4.52 -9.43
CA THR A 69 -10.72 5.92 -9.11
C THR A 69 -9.90 6.90 -9.94
N THR A 70 -8.60 6.62 -10.11
CA THR A 70 -7.71 7.43 -10.95
C THR A 70 -8.10 7.31 -12.42
N LEU A 71 -8.43 6.11 -12.92
CA LEU A 71 -8.96 5.96 -14.28
C LEU A 71 -10.27 6.73 -14.47
N GLN A 72 -11.21 6.68 -13.53
CA GLN A 72 -12.48 7.39 -13.63
C GLN A 72 -12.27 8.92 -13.68
N GLN A 73 -11.38 9.45 -12.84
CA GLN A 73 -11.01 10.86 -12.89
C GLN A 73 -10.35 11.22 -14.22
N HIS A 74 -9.42 10.39 -14.71
CA HIS A 74 -8.79 10.56 -16.01
C HIS A 74 -9.83 10.62 -17.14
N ARG A 75 -10.79 9.69 -17.17
CA ARG A 75 -11.87 9.68 -18.17
C ARG A 75 -12.73 10.93 -18.12
N ARG A 76 -13.05 11.43 -16.93
CA ARG A 76 -13.80 12.69 -16.76
C ARG A 76 -13.01 13.89 -17.26
N LEU A 77 -11.74 14.02 -16.88
CA LEU A 77 -10.94 15.21 -17.15
C LEU A 77 -10.32 15.25 -18.57
N GLN A 78 -10.01 14.10 -19.16
CA GLN A 78 -9.36 14.01 -20.47
C GLN A 78 -10.32 13.68 -21.61
N HIS A 79 -11.42 12.98 -21.31
CA HIS A 79 -12.37 12.50 -22.31
C HIS A 79 -13.81 12.97 -22.06
N GLY A 80 -14.06 13.73 -20.99
CA GLY A 80 -15.40 14.24 -20.67
C GLY A 80 -16.42 13.15 -20.31
N ILE A 81 -15.99 11.93 -20.00
CA ILE A 81 -16.92 10.83 -19.70
C ILE A 81 -17.40 10.94 -18.25
N THR A 82 -18.60 11.50 -18.08
CA THR A 82 -19.36 11.44 -16.83
C THR A 82 -20.31 10.25 -16.88
N GLY A 83 -19.83 9.10 -16.40
CA GLY A 83 -20.70 8.06 -15.85
C GLY A 83 -21.16 8.45 -14.45
#